data_AF-A0A1W2BVZ2-F1
#
_entry.id   AF-A0A1W2BVZ2-F1
#
_cell.length_a   1.000
_cell.length_b   1.000
_cell.length_c   1.000
_cell.angle_alpha   90.00
_cell.angle_beta   90.00
_cell.angle_gamma   90.00
#
_symmetry.space_group_name_H-M   'P 1'
#
loop_
_entity.id
_entity.type
_entity.pdbx_description
1 polymer ?
#
loop_
_entity_poly.entity_id
_entity_poly.type
_entity_poly.pdbx_seq_one_letter_code
_entity_poly.pdbx_strand_id
1 'polypeptide(L)'
;MLAIRLPEDIELRLTTLANKTGRTKTFYARTAILEYLDDLEDLYLAEKRLNNITDGKTKTIKLHQLERELGLAPAAKKELGKLDPQIAKQILQL
;
A
#
# COMPACT_ATOMS: atom_id res chain seq x y z
N MET A 1 0.00 -31.33 -3.39
CA MET A 1 -0.67 -30.78 -4.58
C MET A 1 -2.10 -30.46 -4.19
N LEU A 2 -2.54 -29.21 -4.35
CA LEU A 2 -3.92 -28.81 -4.07
C LEU A 2 -4.72 -28.89 -5.38
N ALA A 3 -5.80 -29.66 -5.39
CA ALA A 3 -6.70 -29.77 -6.54
C ALA A 3 -7.99 -28.99 -6.24
N ILE A 4 -8.23 -27.93 -7.00
CA ILE A 4 -9.43 -27.09 -6.87
C ILE A 4 -10.22 -27.17 -8.18
N ARG A 5 -11.55 -27.27 -8.07
CA ARG A 5 -12.43 -27.14 -9.23
C ARG A 5 -12.69 -25.66 -9.45
N LEU A 6 -12.28 -25.16 -10.61
CA LEU A 6 -12.52 -23.78 -11.01
C LEU A 6 -13.76 -23.70 -11.92
N PRO A 7 -14.54 -22.61 -11.83
CA PRO A 7 -15.53 -22.26 -12.84
C PRO A 7 -14.91 -22.16 -14.25
N GLU A 8 -15.69 -22.49 -15.27
CA GLU A 8 -15.23 -22.55 -16.67
C GLU A 8 -14.69 -21.21 -17.18
N ASP A 9 -15.32 -20.10 -16.78
CA ASP A 9 -14.89 -18.75 -17.14
C ASP A 9 -13.51 -18.41 -16.57
N ILE A 10 -13.20 -18.87 -15.36
CA ILE A 10 -11.89 -18.68 -14.73
C ILE A 10 -10.83 -19.52 -15.44
N GLU A 11 -11.13 -20.77 -15.77
CA GLU A 11 -10.24 -21.62 -16.58
C GLU A 11 -9.93 -20.99 -17.94
N LEU A 12 -10.94 -20.41 -18.61
CA LEU A 12 -10.77 -19.72 -19.88
C LEU A 12 -9.87 -18.47 -19.75
N ARG A 13 -10.05 -17.69 -18.68
CA ARG A 13 -9.21 -16.52 -18.38
C ARG A 13 -7.75 -16.92 -18.13
N LEU A 14 -7.52 -17.96 -17.34
CA LEU A 14 -6.17 -18.48 -17.06
C LEU A 14 -5.50 -19.01 -18.33
N THR A 15 -6.26 -19.70 -19.19
CA THR A 15 -5.78 -20.19 -20.49
C THR A 15 -5.38 -19.03 -21.41
N THR A 16 -6.21 -17.99 -21.46
CA THR A 16 -5.94 -16.80 -22.29
C THR A 16 -4.68 -16.07 -21.83
N LEU A 17 -4.51 -15.89 -20.51
CA LEU A 17 -3.32 -15.27 -19.93
C LEU A 17 -2.06 -16.10 -20.23
N ALA A 18 -2.12 -17.41 -20.00
CA ALA A 18 -1.03 -18.34 -20.29
C ALA A 18 -0.56 -18.24 -21.75
N ASN A 19 -1.50 -18.28 -22.69
CA ASN A 19 -1.21 -18.20 -24.13
C ASN A 19 -0.60 -16.86 -24.53
N LYS A 20 -1.05 -15.75 -23.92
CA LYS A 20 -0.56 -14.39 -24.25
C LYS A 20 0.84 -14.11 -23.74
N THR A 21 1.25 -14.73 -22.62
CA THR A 21 2.49 -14.39 -21.93
C THR A 21 3.55 -15.49 -21.95
N GLY A 22 3.20 -16.68 -22.46
CA GLY A 22 4.08 -17.85 -22.47
C GLY A 22 4.30 -18.48 -21.09
N ARG A 23 3.45 -18.17 -20.10
CA ARG A 23 3.49 -18.76 -18.75
C ARG A 23 2.43 -19.85 -18.59
N THR A 24 2.57 -20.71 -17.59
CA THR A 24 1.58 -21.80 -17.35
C THR A 24 0.35 -21.30 -16.60
N LYS A 25 -0.79 -21.98 -16.74
CA LYS A 25 -2.00 -21.70 -15.93
C LYS A 25 -1.70 -21.78 -14.43
N THR A 26 -0.92 -22.80 -14.03
CA THR A 26 -0.51 -23.01 -12.64
C THR A 26 0.28 -21.84 -12.07
N PHE A 27 1.12 -21.18 -12.88
CA PHE A 27 1.83 -19.97 -12.45
C PHE A 27 0.84 -18.88 -12.05
N TYR A 28 -0.16 -18.59 -12.91
CA TYR A 28 -1.16 -17.56 -12.63
C TYR A 28 -2.09 -17.92 -11.48
N ALA A 29 -2.57 -19.16 -11.41
CA ALA A 29 -3.41 -19.62 -10.32
C ALA A 29 -2.68 -19.49 -8.97
N ARG A 30 -1.42 -19.92 -8.90
CA ARG A 30 -0.61 -19.77 -7.69
C ARG A 30 -0.38 -18.30 -7.32
N THR A 31 -0.04 -17.47 -8.30
CA THR A 31 0.20 -16.04 -8.07
C THR A 31 -1.06 -15.37 -7.52
N ALA A 32 -2.22 -15.62 -8.12
CA ALA A 32 -3.49 -15.07 -7.65
C ALA A 32 -3.83 -15.49 -6.21
N ILE A 33 -3.51 -16.73 -5.83
CA ILE A 33 -3.72 -17.20 -4.45
C ILE A 33 -2.78 -16.47 -3.48
N LEU A 34 -1.50 -16.32 -3.82
CA LEU A 34 -0.52 -15.65 -2.95
C LEU A 34 -0.88 -14.18 -2.75
N GLU A 35 -1.14 -13.44 -3.83
CA GLU A 35 -1.53 -12.03 -3.77
C GLU A 35 -2.81 -11.84 -2.94
N TYR A 36 -3.80 -12.73 -3.10
CA TYR A 36 -5.03 -12.64 -2.31
C TYR A 36 -4.83 -12.99 -0.83
N LEU A 37 -3.88 -13.89 -0.52
CA LEU A 37 -3.51 -14.15 0.87
C LEU A 37 -2.83 -12.94 1.50
N ASP A 38 -1.92 -12.28 0.78
CA ASP A 38 -1.24 -11.07 1.26
C ASP A 38 -2.28 -9.96 1.55
N ASP A 39 -3.25 -9.74 0.64
CA ASP A 39 -4.35 -8.79 0.84
C ASP A 39 -5.20 -9.13 2.08
N LEU A 40 -5.52 -10.42 2.29
CA LEU A 40 -6.30 -10.87 3.44
C LEU A 40 -5.54 -10.68 4.75
N GLU A 41 -4.25 -10.99 4.78
CA GLU A 41 -3.40 -10.82 5.96
C GLU A 41 -3.30 -9.34 6.35
N ASP A 42 -3.12 -8.45 5.37
CA ASP A 42 -3.10 -7.00 5.58
C ASP A 42 -4.45 -6.49 6.10
N LEU A 43 -5.56 -6.96 5.54
CA LEU A 43 -6.90 -6.62 6.00
C LEU A 43 -7.11 -7.04 7.45
N TYR A 44 -6.85 -8.31 7.78
CA TYR A 44 -7.05 -8.82 9.14
C TYR A 44 -6.13 -8.12 10.15
N LEU A 45 -4.91 -7.77 9.75
CA LEU A 45 -4.00 -7.01 10.60
C LEU A 45 -4.52 -5.59 10.85
N ALA A 46 -5.06 -4.93 9.83
CA ALA A 46 -5.69 -3.62 9.95
C ALA A 46 -6.93 -3.66 10.85
N GLU A 47 -7.82 -4.63 10.65
CA GLU A 47 -9.01 -4.84 11.48
C GLU A 47 -8.64 -5.11 12.94
N LYS A 48 -7.65 -5.98 13.18
CA LYS A 48 -7.15 -6.26 14.53
C LYS A 48 -6.63 -5.00 15.22
N ARG A 49 -5.88 -4.16 14.49
CA ARG A 49 -5.40 -2.87 15.02
C ARG A 49 -6.56 -1.93 15.34
N LEU A 50 -7.55 -1.83 14.45
CA LEU A 50 -8.74 -1.02 14.67
C LEU A 50 -9.51 -1.48 15.90
N ASN A 51 -9.77 -2.78 16.02
CA ASN A 51 -10.47 -3.38 17.15
C ASN A 51 -9.74 -3.12 18.47
N ASN A 52 -8.40 -3.20 18.48
CA ASN A 52 -7.63 -2.87 19.69
C ASN A 52 -7.72 -1.39 20.08
N ILE A 53 -7.84 -0.48 19.10
CA ILE A 53 -8.06 0.94 19.36
C ILE A 53 -9.47 1.17 19.92
N THR A 54 -10.50 0.57 19.32
CA THR A 54 -11.89 0.71 19.78
C THR A 54 -12.11 0.10 21.15
N ASP A 55 -11.45 -1.03 21.44
CA ASP A 55 -11.48 -1.70 22.76
C ASP A 55 -10.64 -0.98 23.83
N GLY A 56 -9.96 0.12 23.46
CA GLY A 56 -9.08 0.86 24.38
C GLY A 56 -7.78 0.13 24.75
N LYS A 57 -7.47 -1.01 24.11
CA LYS A 57 -6.24 -1.80 24.31
C LYS A 57 -5.02 -1.14 23.67
N THR A 58 -5.21 -0.20 22.74
CA THR A 58 -4.13 0.54 22.08
C THR A 58 -4.46 2.02 22.03
N LYS A 59 -3.50 2.87 22.43
CA LYS A 59 -3.63 4.33 22.36
C LYS A 59 -3.15 4.84 21.01
N THR A 60 -3.88 5.81 20.45
CA THR A 60 -3.45 6.54 19.26
C THR A 60 -2.78 7.85 19.66
N ILE A 61 -1.86 8.33 18.84
CA ILE A 61 -1.25 9.66 18.97
C ILE A 61 -1.64 10.51 17.76
N LYS A 62 -1.62 11.84 17.93
CA LYS A 62 -1.89 12.75 16.82
C LYS A 62 -0.69 12.77 15.87
N LEU A 63 -0.96 12.95 14.57
CA LEU A 63 0.09 12.98 13.54
C LEU A 63 1.21 13.97 13.88
N HIS A 64 0.86 15.20 14.29
CA HIS A 64 1.84 16.22 14.66
C HIS A 64 2.74 15.83 15.85
N GLN A 65 2.24 14.95 16.73
CA GLN A 65 3.01 14.44 17.86
C GLN A 65 4.01 13.38 17.37
N LEU A 66 3.54 12.45 16.54
CA LEU A 66 4.39 11.45 15.87
C LEU A 66 5.50 12.13 15.05
N GLU A 67 5.16 13.16 14.27
CA GLU A 67 6.14 13.92 13.49
C GLU A 67 7.23 14.55 14.37
N ARG A 68 6.88 15.06 15.55
CA ARG A 68 7.87 15.58 16.51
C ARG A 68 8.75 14.47 17.07
N GLU A 69 8.17 13.33 17.44
CA GLU A 69 8.90 12.17 17.96
C GLU A 69 9.87 11.59 16.93
N LEU A 70 9.51 11.62 15.64
CA LEU A 70 10.35 11.14 14.53
C LEU A 70 11.31 12.21 13.97
N GLY A 71 11.29 13.45 14.49
CA GLY A 71 12.07 14.56 13.94
C GLY A 71 11.62 15.05 12.56
N LEU A 72 10.43 14.65 12.11
CA LEU A 72 9.79 15.02 10.84
C LEU A 72 8.87 16.25 10.97
N ALA A 73 8.78 16.84 12.17
CA ALA A 73 7.97 18.03 12.41
C ALA A 73 8.29 19.12 11.36
N PRO A 74 7.30 19.94 10.95
CA PRO A 74 7.43 20.91 9.86
C PRO A 74 8.36 22.08 10.22
N ALA A 75 9.65 21.80 10.44
CA ALA A 75 10.74 22.74 10.29
C ALA A 75 10.95 23.08 8.80
N ALA A 76 10.52 22.20 7.88
CA ALA A 76 10.62 22.44 6.44
C ALA A 76 9.75 23.61 5.92
N LYS A 77 8.63 23.96 6.58
CA LYS A 77 7.85 25.17 6.20
C LYS A 77 8.50 26.47 6.68
N LYS A 78 9.43 26.41 7.64
CA LYS A 78 10.18 27.59 8.14
C LYS A 78 11.41 27.92 7.29
N GLU A 79 11.92 26.98 6.51
CA GLU A 79 13.07 27.16 5.61
C GLU A 79 12.66 27.71 4.23
N LEU A 80 11.47 27.36 3.71
CA LEU A 80 10.92 27.97 2.48
C LEU A 80 10.62 29.47 2.62
N GLY A 81 10.40 29.97 3.85
CA GLY A 81 10.22 31.39 4.15
C GLY A 81 11.52 32.17 4.36
N LYS A 82 12.69 31.53 4.27
CA LYS A 82 14.01 32.18 4.40
C LYS A 82 14.75 32.33 3.07
N LEU A 83 14.21 31.81 1.97
CA LEU A 83 14.77 32.10 0.65
C LEU A 83 14.59 33.59 0.38
N ASP A 84 15.68 34.23 -0.04
CA ASP A 84 15.66 35.60 -0.54
C ASP A 84 14.51 35.73 -1.57
N PRO A 85 13.64 36.75 -1.45
CA PRO A 85 12.55 36.99 -2.41
C PRO A 85 12.99 37.01 -3.87
N GLN A 86 14.25 37.35 -4.17
CA GLN A 86 14.83 37.27 -5.51
C GLN A 86 15.02 35.83 -5.99
N ILE A 87 15.47 34.91 -5.12
CA ILE A 87 15.72 33.51 -5.49
C ILE A 87 14.39 32.80 -5.77
N ALA A 88 13.34 33.07 -4.97
CA ALA A 88 12.01 32.50 -5.20
C ALA A 88 11.40 32.97 -6.54
N LYS A 89 11.64 34.22 -6.92
CA LYS A 89 11.15 34.80 -8.20
C LYS A 89 11.86 34.21 -9.41
N GLN A 90 13.12 33.81 -9.25
CA GLN A 90 13.96 33.26 -10.32
C GLN A 90 13.65 31.78 -10.60
N ILE A 91 13.12 31.04 -9.62
CA ILE A 91 12.73 29.63 -9.76
C ILE A 91 11.33 29.47 -10.36
N LEU A 92 10.40 30.41 -10.10
CA LEU A 92 9.01 30.38 -10.60
C LEU A 92 8.83 30.96 -12.03
N GLN A 93 9.92 31.33 -12.71
CA GLN A 93 9.90 31.82 -14.10
C GLN A 93 10.57 30.84 -15.09
N LEU A 94 10.76 29.58 -14.70
CA LEU A 94 11.02 28.44 -15.59
C LEU A 94 9.79 27.53 -15.60
#